data_AF-A0A1M5WSQ5-F1
#
_entry.id   AF-A0A1M5WSQ5-F1
#
_cell.length_a   1.000
_cell.length_b   1.000
_cell.length_c   1.000
_cell.angle_alpha   90.00
_cell.angle_beta   90.00
_cell.angle_gamma   90.00
#
_symmetry.space_group_name_H-M   'P 1'
#
loop_
_entity.id
_entity.type
_entity.pdbx_description
1 polymer ?
#
loop_
_entity_poly.entity_id
_entity_poly.type
_entity_poly.pdbx_seq_one_letter_code
_entity_poly.pdbx_strand_id
1 'polypeptide(L)'
;MKSNTKKILIIATVIAIGLVSVSQLIKNRGGVNVQCQTAYDVDGELVSYRQDDPKWKDLHLGESEFTMESSGCITTCIATAISKSENPLDPGQVAALLSDNGVFDKDGNLQWGKLDEIPGFNTRVYDKPDADAIDECLAQGYYPIVKVHRNTIFSYHHFVLIIGAVDGEYICMDPLKDGLTKLKDYGNRIYSVRCVWYEE
;
A
#
# COMPACT_ATOMS: atom_id res chain seq x y z
N MET A 1 21.17 16.19 -46.68
CA MET A 1 21.25 16.37 -45.21
C MET A 1 19.94 16.11 -44.46
N LYS A 2 18.81 16.75 -44.79
CA LYS A 2 17.52 16.58 -44.05
C LYS A 2 16.99 15.14 -43.90
N SER A 3 17.24 14.25 -44.88
CA SER A 3 16.76 12.86 -44.87
C SER A 3 17.46 11.99 -43.81
N ASN A 4 18.78 12.13 -43.66
CA ASN A 4 19.55 11.34 -42.69
C ASN A 4 19.26 11.79 -41.25
N THR A 5 19.06 13.09 -41.02
CA THR A 5 18.63 13.62 -39.72
C THR A 5 17.26 13.07 -39.32
N LYS A 6 16.29 13.00 -40.25
CA LYS A 6 14.98 12.37 -39.99
C LYS A 6 15.11 10.88 -39.64
N LYS A 7 15.95 10.12 -40.36
CA LYS A 7 16.20 8.70 -40.07
C LYS A 7 16.85 8.49 -38.69
N ILE A 8 17.85 9.30 -38.35
CA ILE A 8 18.52 9.27 -37.04
C ILE A 8 17.51 9.61 -35.93
N LEU A 9 16.67 10.62 -36.13
CA LEU A 9 15.64 11.00 -35.16
C LEU A 9 14.64 9.85 -34.93
N ILE A 10 14.16 9.22 -36.00
CA ILE A 10 13.24 8.06 -35.92
C ILE A 10 13.89 6.91 -35.14
N ILE A 11 15.14 6.57 -35.46
CA ILE A 11 15.87 5.49 -34.77
C ILE A 11 16.06 5.82 -33.29
N ALA A 12 16.47 7.04 -32.96
CA ALA A 12 16.62 7.49 -31.58
C ALA A 12 15.30 7.43 -30.79
N THR A 13 14.18 7.81 -31.41
CA THR A 13 12.86 7.71 -30.81
C THR A 13 12.45 6.25 -30.57
N VAL A 14 12.69 5.35 -31.53
CA VAL A 14 12.39 3.91 -31.36
C VAL A 14 13.23 3.30 -30.23
N ILE A 15 14.52 3.65 -30.14
CA ILE A 15 15.39 3.21 -29.04
C ILE A 15 14.88 3.73 -27.70
N ALA A 16 14.52 5.01 -27.62
CA ALA A 16 13.97 5.60 -26.39
C ALA A 16 12.67 4.91 -25.94
N ILE A 17 11.74 4.65 -26.87
CA ILE A 17 10.50 3.90 -26.60
C ILE A 17 10.81 2.48 -26.13
N GLY A 18 11.78 1.79 -26.75
CA GLY A 18 12.22 0.47 -26.34
C GLY A 18 12.76 0.45 -24.91
N LEU A 19 13.62 1.41 -24.56
CA LEU A 19 14.18 1.54 -23.21
C LEU A 19 13.10 1.83 -22.16
N VAL A 20 12.14 2.72 -22.46
CA VAL A 20 10.99 3.00 -21.58
C VAL A 20 10.14 1.75 -21.38
N SER A 21 9.88 0.99 -22.46
CA SER A 21 9.07 -0.22 -22.41
C SER A 21 9.74 -1.31 -21.56
N VAL A 22 11.05 -1.52 -21.74
CA VAL A 22 11.82 -2.47 -20.92
C VAL A 22 11.85 -2.03 -19.46
N SER A 23 12.05 -0.75 -19.18
CA SER A 23 12.00 -0.19 -17.82
C SER A 23 10.65 -0.46 -17.16
N GLN A 24 9.54 -0.25 -17.87
CA GLN A 24 8.21 -0.50 -17.33
C GLN A 24 7.94 -2.00 -17.09
N LEU A 25 8.43 -2.89 -17.95
CA LEU A 25 8.35 -4.34 -17.74
C LEU A 25 9.11 -4.78 -16.49
N ILE A 26 10.32 -4.24 -16.28
CA ILE A 26 11.12 -4.51 -15.09
C ILE A 26 10.39 -3.97 -13.84
N LYS A 27 9.89 -2.73 -13.89
CA LYS A 27 9.12 -2.11 -12.79
C LYS A 27 7.88 -2.92 -12.42
N ASN A 28 7.22 -3.53 -13.41
CA ASN A 28 5.96 -4.24 -13.19
C ASN A 28 6.11 -5.74 -12.89
N ARG A 29 7.36 -6.24 -12.83
CA ARG A 29 7.65 -7.63 -12.54
C ARG A 29 7.15 -8.01 -11.14
N GLY A 30 6.52 -9.19 -11.03
CA GLY A 30 5.99 -9.71 -9.77
C GLY A 30 4.62 -9.15 -9.36
N GLY A 31 4.11 -8.10 -10.02
CA GLY A 31 2.75 -7.64 -9.78
C GLY A 31 1.70 -8.53 -10.45
N VAL A 32 0.46 -8.44 -9.99
CA VAL A 32 -0.71 -9.09 -10.58
C VAL A 32 -1.78 -8.02 -10.81
N ASN A 33 -2.42 -8.05 -11.98
CA ASN A 33 -3.57 -7.19 -12.23
C ASN A 33 -4.80 -7.85 -11.61
N VAL A 34 -5.51 -7.13 -10.77
CA VAL A 34 -6.72 -7.60 -10.12
C VAL A 34 -7.92 -6.80 -10.58
N GLN A 35 -9.07 -7.44 -10.59
CA GLN A 35 -10.36 -6.80 -10.81
C GLN A 35 -11.32 -7.30 -9.75
N CYS A 36 -12.19 -6.41 -9.28
CA CYS A 36 -13.26 -6.76 -8.38
C CYS A 36 -14.36 -7.49 -9.17
N GLN A 37 -14.76 -8.66 -8.69
CA GLN A 37 -15.93 -9.39 -9.19
C GLN A 37 -17.09 -9.36 -8.18
N THR A 38 -16.76 -9.19 -6.89
CA THR A 38 -17.70 -9.14 -5.78
C THR A 38 -17.79 -7.72 -5.24
N ALA A 39 -19.00 -7.19 -5.08
CA ALA A 39 -19.20 -5.89 -4.45
C ALA A 39 -19.13 -6.03 -2.92
N TYR A 40 -18.48 -5.06 -2.29
CA TYR A 40 -18.39 -4.90 -0.85
C TYR A 40 -18.67 -3.43 -0.51
N ASP A 41 -19.52 -3.19 0.48
CA ASP A 41 -19.85 -1.83 0.89
C ASP A 41 -18.58 -1.05 1.27
N VAL A 42 -18.52 0.21 0.86
CA VAL A 42 -17.41 1.10 1.22
C VAL A 42 -17.62 1.55 2.66
N ASP A 43 -16.73 1.15 3.56
CA ASP A 43 -16.83 1.55 4.97
C ASP A 43 -16.38 3.01 5.15
N GLY A 44 -17.36 3.91 5.17
CA GLY A 44 -17.16 5.34 5.38
C GLY A 44 -16.97 5.75 6.85
N GLU A 45 -17.05 4.80 7.80
CA GLU A 45 -16.85 5.08 9.23
C GLU A 45 -15.38 4.93 9.65
N LEU A 46 -14.54 4.33 8.80
CA LEU A 46 -13.10 4.24 9.05
C LEU A 46 -12.46 5.64 9.12
N VAL A 47 -11.51 5.81 10.04
CA VAL A 47 -10.76 7.07 10.14
C VAL A 47 -9.64 7.08 9.09
N SER A 48 -9.77 7.94 8.07
CA SER A 48 -8.76 8.10 7.03
C SER A 48 -7.57 8.95 7.52
N TYR A 49 -6.56 8.29 8.09
CA TYR A 49 -5.36 8.97 8.58
C TYR A 49 -4.35 9.29 7.47
N ARG A 50 -3.53 10.32 7.69
CA ARG A 50 -2.37 10.67 6.85
C ARG A 50 -1.06 10.25 7.50
N GLN A 51 -0.14 9.68 6.73
CA GLN A 51 1.19 9.31 7.26
C GLN A 51 2.07 10.54 7.55
N ASP A 52 1.81 11.67 6.88
CA ASP A 52 2.56 12.93 6.96
C ASP A 52 1.89 13.97 7.88
N ASP A 53 0.98 13.54 8.76
CA ASP A 53 0.36 14.44 9.75
C ASP A 53 1.43 15.01 10.71
N PRO A 54 1.44 16.33 10.98
CA PRO A 54 2.40 16.97 11.87
C PRO A 54 2.55 16.35 13.26
N LYS A 55 1.54 15.63 13.76
CA LYS A 55 1.59 14.96 15.07
C LYS A 55 2.60 13.82 15.15
N TRP A 56 2.81 13.09 14.05
CA TRP A 56 3.64 11.88 14.04
C TRP A 56 4.62 11.78 12.88
N LYS A 57 4.55 12.67 11.89
CA LYS A 57 5.38 12.61 10.67
C LYS A 57 6.89 12.45 10.94
N ASP A 58 7.38 13.00 12.05
CA ASP A 58 8.80 12.99 12.44
C ASP A 58 9.17 11.77 13.32
N LEU A 59 8.21 10.91 13.68
CA LEU A 59 8.49 9.67 14.40
C LEU A 59 9.21 8.67 13.50
N HIS A 60 10.27 8.06 14.03
CA HIS A 60 11.02 7.01 13.36
C HIS A 60 10.29 5.67 13.38
N LEU A 61 10.52 4.85 12.35
CA LEU A 61 10.04 3.48 12.28
C LEU A 61 11.08 2.56 12.93
N GLY A 62 10.90 2.27 14.22
CA GLY A 62 11.93 1.62 15.04
C GLY A 62 13.21 2.45 15.08
N GLU A 63 14.35 1.77 14.96
CA GLU A 63 15.68 2.39 14.93
C GLU A 63 16.15 2.76 13.51
N SER A 64 15.26 2.69 12.51
CA SER A 64 15.61 2.97 11.11
C SER A 64 15.75 4.47 10.84
N GLU A 65 16.42 4.82 9.73
CA GLU A 65 16.50 6.22 9.27
C GLU A 65 15.15 6.75 8.74
N PHE A 66 14.17 5.87 8.55
CA PHE A 66 12.86 6.23 8.00
C PHE A 66 11.91 6.72 9.07
N THR A 67 11.07 7.67 8.66
CA THR A 67 10.04 8.30 9.47
C THR A 67 8.65 7.95 8.98
N MET A 68 7.62 8.27 9.77
CA MET A 68 6.23 8.17 9.34
C MET A 68 5.96 8.96 8.03
N GLU A 69 6.53 10.16 7.88
CA GLU A 69 6.40 10.94 6.65
C GLU A 69 6.95 10.20 5.42
N SER A 70 8.14 9.62 5.56
CA SER A 70 8.87 9.04 4.43
C SER A 70 8.44 7.62 4.08
N SER A 71 8.07 6.81 5.07
CA SER A 71 7.79 5.37 4.91
C SER A 71 6.59 4.84 5.72
N GLY A 72 5.82 5.68 6.40
CA GLY A 72 4.74 5.27 7.31
C GLY A 72 3.45 4.77 6.65
N CYS A 73 3.44 4.53 5.34
CA CYS A 73 2.24 4.12 4.60
C CYS A 73 1.57 2.86 5.17
N ILE A 74 2.37 1.84 5.49
CA ILE A 74 1.85 0.57 6.02
C ILE A 74 1.33 0.72 7.46
N THR A 75 2.06 1.45 8.30
CA THR A 75 1.66 1.78 9.68
C THR A 75 0.34 2.54 9.72
N THR A 76 0.17 3.49 8.81
CA THR A 76 -1.05 4.29 8.69
C THR A 76 -2.24 3.47 8.16
N CYS A 77 -1.98 2.53 7.24
CA CYS A 77 -3.00 1.57 6.79
C CYS A 77 -3.46 0.67 7.95
N ILE A 78 -2.54 0.20 8.80
CA ILE A 78 -2.88 -0.60 9.99
C ILE A 78 -3.75 0.22 10.95
N ALA A 79 -3.34 1.45 11.29
CA ALA A 79 -4.12 2.34 12.15
C ALA A 79 -5.54 2.56 11.62
N THR A 80 -5.68 2.76 10.31
CA THR A 80 -7.00 2.90 9.69
C THR A 80 -7.80 1.61 9.75
N ALA A 81 -7.19 0.45 9.45
CA ALA A 81 -7.87 -0.85 9.44
C ALA A 81 -8.45 -1.22 10.81
N ILE A 82 -7.82 -0.80 11.90
CA ILE A 82 -8.28 -1.04 13.28
C ILE A 82 -9.06 0.13 13.87
N SER A 83 -9.34 1.21 13.11
CA SER A 83 -9.91 2.45 13.66
C SER A 83 -11.32 2.31 14.25
N LYS A 84 -11.99 1.18 13.98
CA LYS A 84 -13.32 0.82 14.50
C LYS A 84 -13.27 -0.30 15.55
N SER A 85 -12.09 -0.78 15.94
CA SER A 85 -11.98 -1.81 16.98
C SER A 85 -12.33 -1.24 18.36
N GLU A 86 -12.41 -2.12 19.36
CA GLU A 86 -12.59 -1.74 20.77
C GLU A 86 -11.41 -0.90 21.32
N ASN A 87 -10.24 -0.97 20.67
CA ASN A 87 -9.02 -0.27 21.06
C ASN A 87 -8.34 0.39 19.83
N PRO A 88 -8.93 1.46 19.27
CA PRO A 88 -8.38 2.12 18.11
C PRO A 88 -7.12 2.89 18.48
N LEU A 89 -6.08 2.77 17.65
CA LEU A 89 -4.81 3.50 17.80
C LEU A 89 -4.59 4.39 16.58
N ASP A 90 -4.20 5.64 16.82
CA ASP A 90 -3.77 6.53 15.75
C ASP A 90 -2.40 6.09 15.17
N PRO A 91 -1.98 6.59 13.99
CA PRO A 91 -0.73 6.16 13.37
C PRO A 91 0.51 6.39 14.22
N GLY A 92 0.53 7.42 15.06
CA GLY A 92 1.65 7.68 15.97
C GLY A 92 1.70 6.66 17.10
N GLN A 93 0.54 6.29 17.66
CA GLN A 93 0.41 5.24 18.66
C GLN A 93 0.78 3.87 18.09
N VAL A 94 0.33 3.54 16.87
CA VAL A 94 0.75 2.31 16.18
C VAL A 94 2.26 2.32 15.94
N ALA A 95 2.83 3.41 15.42
CA ALA A 95 4.28 3.51 15.19
C ALA A 95 5.10 3.27 16.47
N ALA A 96 4.69 3.87 17.58
CA ALA A 96 5.33 3.68 18.88
C ALA A 96 5.21 2.22 19.36
N LEU A 97 3.99 1.67 19.35
CA LEU A 97 3.74 0.28 19.78
C LEU A 97 4.58 -0.72 18.99
N LEU A 98 4.61 -0.58 17.66
CA LEU A 98 5.40 -1.45 16.79
C LEU A 98 6.91 -1.29 17.03
N SER A 99 7.38 -0.08 17.33
CA SER A 99 8.79 0.17 17.65
C SER A 99 9.19 -0.45 18.99
N ASP A 100 8.37 -0.25 20.03
CA ASP A 100 8.62 -0.77 21.39
C ASP A 100 8.64 -2.30 21.43
N ASN A 101 7.86 -2.96 20.56
CA ASN A 101 7.84 -4.41 20.40
C ASN A 101 8.87 -4.94 19.37
N GLY A 102 9.72 -4.06 18.82
CA GLY A 102 10.76 -4.43 17.86
C GLY A 102 10.20 -5.04 16.57
N VAL A 103 8.99 -4.65 16.16
CA VAL A 103 8.31 -5.12 14.95
C VAL A 103 8.98 -4.57 13.70
N PHE A 104 9.58 -3.38 13.75
CA PHE A 104 10.42 -2.89 12.66
C PHE A 104 11.83 -3.49 12.73
N ASP A 105 12.36 -3.93 11.59
CA ASP A 105 13.79 -4.23 11.47
C ASP A 105 14.62 -2.93 11.30
N LYS A 106 15.95 -3.08 11.22
CA LYS A 106 16.89 -1.95 11.07
C LYS A 106 16.65 -1.10 9.81
N ASP A 107 15.98 -1.65 8.80
CA ASP A 107 15.68 -1.00 7.53
C ASP A 107 14.23 -0.47 7.52
N GLY A 108 13.54 -0.49 8.67
CA GLY A 108 12.18 -0.01 8.83
C GLY A 108 11.11 -0.96 8.28
N ASN A 109 11.46 -2.20 7.91
CA ASN A 109 10.49 -3.16 7.40
C ASN A 109 9.71 -3.79 8.56
N LEU A 110 8.39 -3.83 8.40
CA LEU A 110 7.48 -4.48 9.33
C LEU A 110 7.66 -6.01 9.29
N GLN A 111 7.95 -6.60 10.44
CA GLN A 111 8.06 -8.04 10.65
C GLN A 111 6.71 -8.62 11.08
N TRP A 112 5.94 -9.15 10.12
CA TRP A 112 4.55 -9.60 10.35
C TRP A 112 4.39 -10.59 11.50
N GLY A 113 5.30 -11.56 11.63
CA GLY A 113 5.24 -12.54 12.73
C GLY A 113 5.33 -11.87 14.11
N LYS A 114 6.09 -10.78 14.25
CA LYS A 114 6.17 -10.03 15.51
C LYS A 114 4.93 -9.19 15.79
N LEU A 115 4.24 -8.71 14.75
CA LEU A 115 2.97 -8.02 14.92
C LEU A 115 1.90 -8.99 15.47
N ASP A 116 1.87 -10.21 14.96
CA ASP A 116 0.97 -11.28 15.42
C ASP A 116 1.22 -11.72 16.87
N GLU A 117 2.42 -11.45 17.40
CA GLU A 117 2.78 -11.71 18.80
C GLU A 117 2.24 -10.63 19.76
N ILE A 118 1.80 -9.47 19.25
CA ILE A 118 1.25 -8.39 20.09
C ILE A 118 -0.20 -8.74 20.45
N PRO A 119 -0.57 -8.78 21.74
CA PRO A 119 -1.93 -9.11 22.16
C PRO A 119 -3.00 -8.26 21.47
N GLY A 120 -4.04 -8.92 20.97
CA GLY A 120 -5.16 -8.33 20.25
C GLY A 120 -4.93 -8.11 18.76
N PHE A 121 -3.67 -8.01 18.30
CA PHE A 121 -3.38 -7.92 16.87
C PHE A 121 -3.40 -9.29 16.22
N ASN A 122 -4.06 -9.35 15.06
CA ASN A 122 -4.08 -10.54 14.23
C ASN A 122 -3.68 -10.15 12.81
N THR A 123 -2.94 -11.03 12.15
CA THR A 123 -2.42 -10.79 10.81
C THR A 123 -2.70 -11.94 9.85
N ARG A 124 -2.99 -11.59 8.61
CA ARG A 124 -3.04 -12.54 7.48
C ARG A 124 -2.07 -12.09 6.41
N VAL A 125 -1.04 -12.90 6.18
CA VAL A 125 -0.04 -12.72 5.12
C VAL A 125 -0.36 -13.67 3.98
N TYR A 126 -0.81 -13.14 2.84
CA TYR A 126 -1.12 -13.96 1.68
C TYR A 126 0.14 -14.25 0.84
N ASP A 127 0.27 -15.51 0.41
CA ASP A 127 1.32 -16.00 -0.47
C ASP A 127 1.23 -15.41 -1.88
N LYS A 128 0.00 -15.13 -2.33
CA LYS A 128 -0.30 -14.58 -3.66
C LYS A 128 -1.09 -13.28 -3.54
N PRO A 129 -0.74 -12.25 -4.33
CA PRO A 129 -1.52 -11.02 -4.39
C PRO A 129 -2.56 -11.10 -5.51
N ASP A 130 -3.63 -11.85 -5.29
CA ASP A 130 -4.74 -12.00 -6.24
C ASP A 130 -6.05 -11.43 -5.68
N ALA A 131 -7.12 -11.49 -6.49
CA ALA A 131 -8.44 -10.99 -6.10
C ALA A 131 -9.05 -11.83 -4.98
N ASP A 132 -8.83 -13.15 -4.98
CA ASP A 132 -9.33 -14.06 -3.94
C ASP A 132 -8.79 -13.68 -2.55
N ALA A 133 -7.51 -13.30 -2.46
CA ALA A 133 -6.90 -12.79 -1.23
C ALA A 133 -7.54 -11.48 -0.72
N ILE A 134 -7.97 -10.60 -1.63
CA ILE A 134 -8.67 -9.36 -1.28
C ILE A 134 -10.08 -9.69 -0.79
N ASP A 135 -10.80 -10.51 -1.55
CA ASP A 135 -12.18 -10.92 -1.27
C ASP A 135 -12.27 -11.68 0.06
N GLU A 136 -11.31 -12.56 0.38
CA GLU A 136 -11.25 -13.27 1.66
C GLU A 136 -11.21 -12.32 2.86
N CYS A 137 -10.49 -11.19 2.78
CA CYS A 137 -10.48 -10.21 3.86
C CYS A 137 -11.77 -9.40 3.95
N LEU A 138 -12.23 -8.88 2.82
CA LEU A 138 -13.44 -8.05 2.78
C LEU A 138 -14.67 -8.87 3.21
N ALA A 139 -14.75 -10.14 2.82
CA ALA A 139 -15.83 -11.05 3.23
C ALA A 139 -15.84 -11.33 4.75
N GLN A 140 -14.71 -11.19 5.42
CA GLN A 140 -14.61 -11.30 6.88
C GLN A 140 -14.86 -9.97 7.61
N GLY A 141 -15.10 -8.87 6.88
CA GLY A 141 -15.22 -7.53 7.47
C GLY A 141 -13.87 -6.86 7.77
N TYR A 142 -12.77 -7.39 7.23
CA TYR A 142 -11.43 -6.81 7.37
C TYR A 142 -10.98 -6.11 6.10
N TYR A 143 -9.95 -5.27 6.23
CA TYR A 143 -9.51 -4.37 5.17
C TYR A 143 -8.14 -4.79 4.61
N PRO A 144 -8.05 -5.18 3.33
CA PRO A 144 -6.78 -5.57 2.73
C PRO A 144 -5.85 -4.37 2.51
N ILE A 145 -4.67 -4.45 3.10
CA ILE A 145 -3.51 -3.59 2.85
C ILE A 145 -2.78 -4.16 1.64
N VAL A 146 -2.74 -3.40 0.54
CA VAL A 146 -2.11 -3.84 -0.70
C VAL A 146 -0.91 -2.99 -1.06
N LYS A 147 0.15 -3.66 -1.50
CA LYS A 147 1.32 -2.99 -2.06
C LYS A 147 1.05 -2.66 -3.52
N VAL A 148 1.22 -1.39 -3.87
CA VAL A 148 1.06 -0.86 -5.22
C VAL A 148 2.31 -0.12 -5.67
N HIS A 149 2.40 0.18 -6.96
CA HIS A 149 3.42 1.08 -7.47
C HIS A 149 2.85 2.46 -7.77
N ARG A 150 3.50 3.51 -7.24
CA ARG A 150 3.13 4.88 -7.59
C ARG A 150 3.55 5.20 -9.02
N ASN A 151 2.81 6.11 -9.64
CA ASN A 151 3.14 6.69 -10.95
C ASN A 151 4.27 7.74 -10.86
N THR A 152 5.25 7.51 -9.97
CA THR A 152 6.47 8.33 -9.88
C THR A 152 7.69 7.52 -10.34
N ILE A 153 8.74 8.24 -10.74
CA ILE A 153 9.99 7.67 -11.25
C ILE A 153 10.94 7.30 -10.09
N PHE A 154 10.80 7.92 -8.91
CA PHE A 154 11.79 7.87 -7.82
C PHE A 154 11.31 7.16 -6.54
N SER A 155 10.00 7.09 -6.27
CA SER A 155 9.43 6.36 -5.13
C SER A 155 8.41 5.36 -5.66
N TYR A 156 8.77 4.08 -5.57
CA TYR A 156 8.11 3.01 -6.31
C TYR A 156 7.15 2.20 -5.44
N HIS A 157 7.48 1.93 -4.18
CA HIS A 157 6.63 1.14 -3.30
C HIS A 157 5.72 2.03 -2.45
N HIS A 158 4.44 1.66 -2.39
CA HIS A 158 3.44 2.31 -1.56
C HIS A 158 2.43 1.29 -1.10
N PHE A 159 1.85 1.52 0.08
CA PHE A 159 0.75 0.71 0.60
C PHE A 159 -0.51 1.56 0.68
N VAL A 160 -1.62 0.97 0.25
CA VAL A 160 -2.97 1.55 0.38
C VAL A 160 -3.88 0.51 1.00
N LEU A 161 -4.93 0.97 1.67
CA LEU A 161 -5.93 0.12 2.29
C LEU A 161 -7.16 0.04 1.38
N ILE A 162 -7.59 -1.15 0.98
CA ILE A 162 -8.88 -1.32 0.29
C ILE A 162 -9.97 -1.34 1.36
N ILE A 163 -10.96 -0.46 1.21
CA ILE A 163 -12.05 -0.26 2.20
C ILE A 163 -13.43 -0.68 1.67
N GLY A 164 -13.47 -1.25 0.47
CA GLY A 164 -14.69 -1.71 -0.18
C GLY A 164 -14.48 -1.89 -1.68
N ALA A 165 -15.53 -2.35 -2.35
CA ALA A 165 -15.53 -2.56 -3.79
C ALA A 165 -16.91 -2.26 -4.38
N VAL A 166 -17.00 -1.29 -5.28
CA VAL A 166 -18.27 -0.83 -5.86
C VAL A 166 -18.09 -0.61 -7.36
N ASP A 167 -19.11 -0.95 -8.14
CA ASP A 167 -19.11 -0.80 -9.60
C ASP A 167 -17.91 -1.48 -10.31
N GLY A 168 -17.44 -2.60 -9.77
CA GLY A 168 -16.29 -3.35 -10.30
C GLY A 168 -14.93 -2.71 -10.01
N GLU A 169 -14.86 -1.70 -9.13
CA GLU A 169 -13.63 -1.02 -8.74
C GLU A 169 -13.38 -1.16 -7.24
N TYR A 170 -12.15 -1.51 -6.86
CA TYR A 170 -11.71 -1.45 -5.47
C TYR A 170 -11.50 0.01 -5.05
N ILE A 171 -12.11 0.38 -3.92
CA ILE A 171 -12.02 1.70 -3.33
C ILE A 171 -10.98 1.66 -2.22
N CYS A 172 -10.07 2.63 -2.23
CA CYS A 172 -8.93 2.67 -1.34
C CYS A 172 -8.89 3.92 -0.47
N MET A 173 -8.36 3.76 0.74
CA MET A 173 -7.75 4.83 1.52
C MET A 173 -6.25 4.84 1.22
N ASP A 174 -5.75 5.99 0.76
CA ASP A 174 -4.32 6.22 0.52
C ASP A 174 -3.79 7.18 1.60
N PRO A 175 -2.80 6.77 2.41
CA PRO A 175 -2.30 7.57 3.54
C PRO A 175 -1.56 8.86 3.14
N LEU A 176 -1.44 9.15 1.82
CA LEU A 176 -0.90 10.40 1.29
C LEU A 176 -1.95 11.26 0.57
N LYS A 177 -3.24 10.91 0.66
CA LYS A 177 -4.35 11.60 -0.03
C LYS A 177 -5.45 12.00 0.97
N ASP A 178 -6.07 13.15 0.73
CA ASP A 178 -7.15 13.70 1.58
C ASP A 178 -8.53 13.09 1.29
N GLY A 179 -8.61 12.07 0.44
CA GLY A 179 -9.86 11.44 0.05
C GLY A 179 -9.65 10.06 -0.55
N LEU A 180 -10.75 9.35 -0.77
CA LEU A 180 -10.75 8.00 -1.31
C LEU A 180 -10.17 7.98 -2.72
N THR A 181 -9.33 6.99 -2.98
CA THR A 181 -8.77 6.69 -4.29
C THR A 181 -9.33 5.38 -4.82
N LYS A 182 -8.97 5.04 -6.05
CA LYS A 182 -9.32 3.76 -6.66
C LYS A 182 -8.05 2.96 -6.90
N LEU A 183 -8.11 1.64 -6.77
CA LEU A 183 -6.95 0.80 -7.10
C LEU A 183 -6.48 1.00 -8.56
N LYS A 184 -7.41 1.40 -9.43
CA LYS A 184 -7.17 1.75 -10.84
C LYS A 184 -6.23 2.95 -11.01
N ASP A 185 -6.19 3.87 -10.04
CA ASP A 185 -5.26 5.01 -10.06
C ASP A 185 -3.79 4.54 -9.96
N TYR A 186 -3.58 3.32 -9.44
CA TYR A 186 -2.30 2.60 -9.37
C TYR A 186 -2.20 1.47 -10.42
N GLY A 187 -3.05 1.50 -11.45
CA GLY A 187 -3.03 0.56 -12.57
C GLY A 187 -3.67 -0.80 -12.29
N ASN A 188 -4.50 -0.91 -11.25
CA ASN A 188 -5.11 -2.17 -10.81
C ASN A 188 -4.09 -3.28 -10.53
N ARG A 189 -2.85 -2.91 -10.20
CA ARG A 189 -1.73 -3.83 -10.07
C ARG A 189 -1.21 -3.86 -8.64
N ILE A 190 -1.23 -5.04 -8.05
CA ILE A 190 -0.80 -5.27 -6.66
C ILE A 190 0.39 -6.23 -6.61
N TYR A 191 1.18 -6.12 -5.54
CA TYR A 191 2.43 -6.87 -5.36
C TYR A 191 2.46 -7.70 -4.08
N SER A 192 1.59 -7.39 -3.13
CA SER A 192 1.36 -8.16 -1.90
C SER A 192 -0.01 -7.79 -1.34
N VAL A 193 -0.65 -8.72 -0.64
CA VAL A 193 -1.89 -8.49 0.13
C VAL A 193 -1.64 -8.91 1.57
N ARG A 194 -2.05 -8.07 2.51
CA ARG A 194 -1.96 -8.29 3.95
C ARG A 194 -3.26 -7.83 4.58
N CYS A 195 -3.71 -8.49 5.63
CA CYS A 195 -4.84 -8.00 6.42
C CYS A 195 -4.44 -7.99 7.88
N VAL A 196 -4.84 -6.93 8.56
CA VAL A 196 -4.57 -6.72 9.97
C VAL A 196 -5.87 -6.29 10.60
N TRP A 197 -6.21 -6.91 11.72
CA TRP A 197 -7.38 -6.56 12.51
C TRP A 197 -7.04 -6.67 13.99
N TYR A 198 -7.93 -6.13 14.82
CA TYR A 198 -7.75 -6.11 16.27
C TYR A 198 -8.99 -6.68 16.95
N GLU A 199 -8.79 -7.74 17.74
CA GLU A 199 -9.81 -8.46 18.51
C GLU A 199 -9.17 -8.99 19.81
N GLU A 200 -9.76 -8.67 20.97
CA GLU A 200 -9.31 -9.19 22.28
C GLU A 200 -9.85 -10.60 22.60
#